data_AF-A0A524LY66-F1
#
_entry.id   AF-A0A524LY66-F1
#
_cell.length_a   1.000
_cell.length_b   1.000
_cell.length_c   1.000
_cell.angle_alpha   90.00
_cell.angle_beta   90.00
_cell.angle_gamma   90.00
#
_symmetry.space_group_name_H-M   'P 1'
#
loop_
_entity.id
_entity.type
_entity.pdbx_description
1 polymer ?
#
loop_
_entity_poly.entity_id
_entity_poly.type
_entity_poly.pdbx_seq_one_letter_code
_entity_poly.pdbx_strand_id
1 'polypeptide(L)'
;MAGSMKSALLFLIGAILCIVQLIISIVGFDDGIAAMASGVFAFVNIIGFFFARSGSMMAVFRTVGSYGDVEIREDTGQRIQGTPCFGFCFGIMTIFVGLLFAGQLEGSMGIIATLPAMIAGVVSILAGIVFALEYKGPYSRQVY
;
A
#
# COMPACT_ATOMS: atom_id res chain seq x y z
N MET A 1 5.92 17.90 -10.46
CA MET A 1 4.79 17.84 -9.52
C MET A 1 5.34 17.45 -8.17
N ALA A 2 4.98 18.15 -7.10
CA ALA A 2 5.43 17.79 -5.76
C ALA A 2 4.47 16.73 -5.19
N GLY A 3 5.01 15.57 -4.78
CA GLY A 3 4.25 14.59 -4.02
C GLY A 3 3.90 15.09 -2.61
N SER A 4 3.27 14.23 -1.80
CA SER A 4 2.96 14.54 -0.39
C SER A 4 3.97 13.87 0.53
N MET A 5 4.82 14.67 1.18
CA MET A 5 5.76 14.17 2.19
C MET A 5 5.05 13.63 3.43
N LYS A 6 3.88 14.17 3.80
CA LYS A 6 3.12 13.68 4.96
C LYS A 6 2.56 12.29 4.70
N SER A 7 1.98 12.08 3.51
CA SER A 7 1.54 10.75 3.07
C SER A 7 2.71 9.78 2.97
N ALA A 8 3.84 10.20 2.41
CA ALA A 8 5.03 9.36 2.33
C ALA A 8 5.50 8.92 3.73
N LEU A 9 5.56 9.82 4.71
CA LEU A 9 5.93 9.46 6.08
C LEU A 9 4.96 8.45 6.71
N LEU A 10 3.67 8.56 6.43
CA LEU A 10 2.68 7.58 6.92
C LEU A 10 2.92 6.19 6.29
N PHE A 11 3.23 6.11 4.99
CA PHE A 11 3.64 4.84 4.37
C PHE A 11 4.91 4.26 4.99
N LEU A 12 5.89 5.11 5.33
CA LEU A 12 7.10 4.66 6.02
C LEU A 12 6.80 4.11 7.42
N ILE A 13 5.93 4.77 8.18
CA ILE A 13 5.47 4.27 9.49
C ILE A 13 4.76 2.93 9.33
N GLY A 14 3.87 2.79 8.33
CA GLY A 14 3.22 1.52 8.00
C GLY A 14 4.23 0.41 7.68
N ALA A 15 5.27 0.70 6.90
CA ALA A 15 6.32 -0.27 6.60
C ALA A 15 7.08 -0.72 7.87
N ILE A 16 7.42 0.21 8.76
CA ILE A 16 8.09 -0.11 10.03
C ILE A 16 7.23 -1.02 10.89
N LEU A 17 5.92 -0.73 11.00
CA LEU A 17 4.99 -1.57 11.76
C LEU A 17 4.87 -2.99 11.17
N CYS A 18 4.87 -3.13 9.83
CA CYS A 18 4.91 -4.44 9.18
C CYS A 18 6.24 -5.18 9.43
N ILE A 19 7.38 -4.48 9.52
CA ILE A 19 8.67 -5.09 9.89
C ILE A 19 8.64 -5.56 11.35
N VAL A 20 8.07 -4.78 12.26
CA VAL A 20 7.87 -5.19 13.65
C VAL A 20 7.00 -6.43 13.73
N GLN A 21 5.91 -6.48 12.96
CA GLN A 21 5.07 -7.67 12.84
C GLN A 21 5.87 -8.89 12.38
N LEU A 22 6.67 -8.74 11.32
CA LEU A 22 7.51 -9.81 10.79
C LEU A 22 8.44 -10.37 11.87
N ILE A 23 9.09 -9.51 12.65
CA ILE A 23 9.98 -9.93 13.74
C ILE A 23 9.20 -10.69 14.82
N ILE A 24 8.02 -10.19 15.21
CA ILE A 24 7.16 -10.84 16.20
C ILE A 24 6.70 -12.22 15.70
N SER A 25 6.31 -12.33 14.43
CA SER A 25 5.87 -13.60 13.84
C SER A 25 7.00 -14.64 13.79
N ILE A 26 8.23 -14.24 13.44
CA ILE A 26 9.38 -15.16 13.40
C ILE A 26 9.83 -15.54 14.82
N VAL A 27 10.06 -14.55 15.68
CA VAL A 27 10.71 -14.78 17.00
C VAL A 27 9.71 -15.27 18.05
N GLY A 28 8.47 -14.78 18.00
CA GLY A 28 7.46 -15.04 19.02
C GLY A 28 6.58 -16.27 18.75
N PHE A 29 6.36 -16.62 17.48
CA PHE A 29 5.36 -17.63 17.09
C PHE A 29 5.86 -18.66 16.08
N ASP A 30 7.09 -18.52 15.56
CA ASP A 30 7.66 -19.37 14.49
C ASP A 30 6.72 -19.54 13.28
N ASP A 31 5.93 -18.49 12.98
CA ASP A 31 4.95 -18.49 11.91
C ASP A 31 5.55 -17.89 10.64
N GLY A 32 6.03 -18.78 9.78
CA GLY A 32 6.61 -18.41 8.48
C GLY A 32 5.62 -17.77 7.51
N ILE A 33 4.32 -18.07 7.60
CA ILE A 33 3.31 -17.55 6.68
C ILE A 33 2.96 -16.10 7.05
N ALA A 34 2.71 -15.84 8.33
CA ALA A 34 2.47 -14.48 8.81
C ALA A 34 3.71 -13.58 8.64
N ALA A 35 4.91 -14.14 8.84
CA ALA A 35 6.16 -13.44 8.57
C ALA A 35 6.30 -13.05 7.08
N MET A 36 6.02 -13.99 6.16
CA MET A 36 6.05 -13.74 4.73
C MET A 36 5.02 -12.67 4.31
N ALA A 37 3.77 -12.78 4.79
CA ALA A 37 2.74 -11.79 4.51
C ALA A 37 3.13 -10.39 4.99
N SER A 38 3.68 -10.29 6.19
CA SER A 38 4.16 -9.03 6.77
C SER A 38 5.34 -8.44 5.99
N GLY A 39 6.23 -9.29 5.44
CA GLY A 39 7.30 -8.86 4.54
C GLY A 39 6.78 -8.27 3.23
N VAL A 40 5.80 -8.92 2.61
CA VAL A 40 5.13 -8.38 1.41
C VAL A 40 4.44 -7.05 1.74
N PHE A 41 3.80 -6.95 2.90
CA PHE A 41 3.12 -5.72 3.31
C PHE A 41 4.09 -4.56 3.58
N ALA A 42 5.23 -4.84 4.18
CA ALA A 42 6.30 -3.86 4.34
C ALA A 42 6.80 -3.37 2.98
N PHE A 43 7.01 -4.29 2.03
CA PHE A 43 7.46 -3.95 0.69
C PHE A 43 6.46 -3.07 -0.08
N VAL A 44 5.16 -3.39 -0.02
CA VAL A 44 4.12 -2.58 -0.67
C VAL A 44 4.03 -1.17 -0.05
N ASN A 45 4.16 -1.05 1.27
CA ASN A 45 4.23 0.27 1.93
C ASN A 45 5.47 1.07 1.49
N ILE A 46 6.63 0.43 1.30
CA ILE A 46 7.83 1.08 0.77
C ILE A 46 7.61 1.59 -0.66
N ILE A 47 6.95 0.80 -1.53
CA ILE A 47 6.53 1.28 -2.85
C ILE A 47 5.59 2.48 -2.71
N GLY A 48 4.58 2.39 -1.84
CA GLY A 48 3.66 3.48 -1.51
C GLY A 48 4.39 4.77 -1.10
N PHE A 49 5.44 4.66 -0.27
CA PHE A 49 6.31 5.78 0.09
C PHE A 49 6.96 6.44 -1.14
N PHE A 50 7.53 5.65 -2.05
CA PHE A 50 8.16 6.20 -3.25
C PHE A 50 7.16 6.89 -4.18
N PHE A 51 5.98 6.31 -4.38
CA PHE A 51 4.91 6.91 -5.18
C PHE A 51 4.36 8.19 -4.52
N ALA A 52 4.14 8.18 -3.21
CA ALA A 52 3.68 9.34 -2.46
C ALA A 52 4.69 10.49 -2.49
N ARG A 53 5.99 10.18 -2.33
CA ARG A 53 7.08 11.17 -2.33
C ARG A 53 7.32 11.77 -3.71
N SER A 54 7.40 10.93 -4.74
CA SER A 54 7.65 11.38 -6.11
C SER A 54 6.42 12.04 -6.75
N GLY A 55 5.22 11.75 -6.24
CA GLY A 55 3.98 12.10 -6.93
C GLY A 55 3.85 11.38 -8.28
N SER A 56 4.54 10.26 -8.46
CA SER A 56 4.57 9.50 -9.71
C SER A 56 3.17 9.06 -10.12
N MET A 57 2.89 9.22 -11.40
CA MET A 57 1.62 8.83 -12.00
C MET A 57 1.82 7.61 -12.89
N MET A 58 0.86 6.70 -12.83
CA MET A 58 0.80 5.52 -13.68
C MET A 58 0.13 5.89 -15.01
N ALA A 59 0.74 5.49 -16.13
CA ALA A 59 0.13 5.64 -17.45
C ALA A 59 -1.00 4.63 -17.63
N VAL A 60 -2.13 5.08 -18.15
CA VAL A 60 -3.26 4.21 -18.47
C VAL A 60 -3.11 3.77 -19.91
N PHE A 61 -2.97 2.47 -20.11
CA PHE A 61 -2.93 1.87 -21.43
C PHE A 61 -4.30 1.29 -21.79
N ARG A 62 -4.73 1.51 -23.04
CA ARG A 62 -5.91 0.86 -23.61
C ARG A 62 -5.47 -0.25 -24.56
N THR A 63 -6.17 -1.38 -24.53
CA THR A 63 -5.98 -2.43 -25.53
C THR A 63 -6.62 -1.97 -26.83
N VAL A 64 -5.84 -1.91 -27.92
CA VAL A 64 -6.30 -1.46 -29.24
C VAL A 64 -6.41 -2.60 -30.24
N GLY A 65 -5.91 -3.78 -29.89
CA GLY A 65 -6.03 -5.00 -30.66
C GLY A 65 -5.10 -6.08 -30.10
N SER A 66 -5.08 -7.23 -30.77
CA SER A 66 -4.10 -8.28 -30.52
C SER A 66 -3.56 -8.79 -31.85
N TYR A 67 -2.30 -9.24 -31.84
CA TYR A 67 -1.70 -9.94 -32.96
C TYR A 67 -1.20 -11.29 -32.44
N GLY A 68 -2.01 -12.35 -32.63
CA GLY A 68 -1.82 -13.63 -31.97
C GLY A 68 -1.97 -13.50 -30.45
N ASP A 69 -0.98 -14.01 -29.70
CA ASP A 69 -0.94 -13.97 -28.23
C ASP A 69 -0.40 -12.64 -27.65
N VAL A 70 -0.07 -11.67 -28.49
CA VAL A 70 0.46 -10.36 -28.06
C VAL A 70 -0.66 -9.32 -28.10
N GLU A 71 -1.00 -8.78 -26.93
CA GLU A 71 -1.90 -7.63 -26.81
C GLU A 71 -1.17 -6.34 -27.21
N ILE A 72 -1.72 -5.62 -28.19
CA ILE A 72 -1.24 -4.30 -28.58
C ILE A 72 -1.92 -3.28 -27.68
N ARG A 73 -1.12 -2.57 -26.90
CA ARG A 73 -1.57 -1.56 -25.94
C ARG A 73 -1.07 -0.18 -26.35
N GLU A 74 -1.97 0.79 -26.35
CA GLU A 74 -1.68 2.20 -26.64
C GLU A 74 -1.81 3.03 -25.36
N ASP A 75 -0.87 3.95 -25.13
CA ASP A 75 -0.96 4.92 -24.04
C ASP A 75 -2.14 5.87 -24.33
N THR A 76 -3.10 5.93 -23.43
CA THR A 76 -4.28 6.80 -23.57
C THR A 76 -3.98 8.28 -23.34
N GLY A 77 -2.76 8.61 -22.90
CA GLY A 77 -2.40 9.96 -22.44
C GLY A 77 -2.93 10.27 -21.04
N GLN A 78 -3.81 9.43 -20.48
CA GLN A 78 -4.26 9.58 -19.10
C GLN A 78 -3.19 9.13 -18.11
N ARG A 79 -3.18 9.79 -16.97
CA ARG A 79 -2.23 9.56 -15.88
C ARG A 79 -3.03 9.45 -14.58
N ILE A 80 -2.89 8.33 -13.87
CA ILE A 80 -3.61 8.05 -12.63
C ILE A 80 -2.62 7.98 -11.47
N GLN A 81 -3.02 8.52 -10.32
CA GLN A 81 -2.25 8.39 -9.10
C GLN A 81 -2.32 6.97 -8.54
N GLY A 82 -1.18 6.29 -8.40
CA GLY A 82 -1.13 4.98 -7.76
C GLY A 82 -1.29 5.04 -6.23
N THR A 83 -0.91 6.16 -5.61
CA THR A 83 -0.84 6.32 -4.15
C THR A 83 -2.14 6.00 -3.39
N PRO A 84 -3.34 6.42 -3.86
CA PRO A 84 -4.60 6.05 -3.19
C PRO A 84 -4.87 4.54 -3.20
N CYS A 85 -4.47 3.81 -4.25
CA CYS A 85 -4.62 2.34 -4.29
C CYS A 85 -3.71 1.67 -3.26
N PHE A 86 -2.46 2.14 -3.12
CA PHE A 86 -1.54 1.67 -2.08
C PHE A 86 -1.99 2.07 -0.67
N GLY A 87 -2.79 3.11 -0.52
CA GLY A 87 -3.33 3.52 0.77
C GLY A 87 -4.60 2.76 1.16
N PHE A 88 -5.69 2.98 0.42
CA PHE A 88 -7.02 2.46 0.76
C PHE A 88 -7.13 0.95 0.53
N CYS A 89 -6.95 0.49 -0.70
CA CYS A 89 -7.19 -0.91 -1.07
C CYS A 89 -6.23 -1.83 -0.30
N PHE A 90 -4.95 -1.47 -0.31
CA PHE A 90 -3.92 -2.23 0.38
C PHE A 90 -4.04 -2.14 1.92
N GLY A 91 -4.39 -0.97 2.47
CA GLY A 91 -4.61 -0.84 3.91
C GLY A 91 -5.78 -1.69 4.42
N ILE A 92 -6.89 -1.72 3.67
CA ILE A 92 -8.02 -2.62 3.96
C ILE A 92 -7.58 -4.09 3.90
N MET A 93 -6.87 -4.48 2.84
CA MET A 93 -6.35 -5.85 2.68
C MET A 93 -5.43 -6.25 3.85
N THR A 94 -4.56 -5.35 4.30
CA THR A 94 -3.65 -5.58 5.42
C THR A 94 -4.41 -5.86 6.72
N ILE A 95 -5.50 -5.12 6.99
CA ILE A 95 -6.37 -5.34 8.15
C ILE A 95 -7.07 -6.70 8.06
N PHE A 96 -7.67 -7.02 6.91
CA PHE A 96 -8.37 -8.30 6.72
C PHE A 96 -7.43 -9.50 6.88
N VAL A 97 -6.24 -9.43 6.27
CA VAL A 97 -5.25 -10.50 6.38
C VAL A 97 -4.74 -10.63 7.82
N GLY A 98 -4.50 -9.51 8.51
CA GLY A 98 -4.17 -9.54 9.94
C GLY A 98 -5.25 -10.22 10.79
N LEU A 99 -6.53 -9.97 10.52
CA LEU A 99 -7.65 -10.60 11.23
C LEU A 99 -7.76 -12.10 10.93
N LEU A 100 -7.48 -12.52 9.70
CA LEU A 100 -7.46 -13.94 9.34
C LEU A 100 -6.38 -14.70 10.10
N PHE A 101 -5.16 -14.16 10.19
CA PHE A 101 -4.07 -14.77 10.97
C PHE A 101 -4.33 -14.73 12.48
N ALA A 102 -4.97 -13.67 12.98
CA ALA A 102 -5.40 -13.60 14.38
C ALA A 102 -6.35 -14.75 14.76
N GLY A 103 -7.19 -15.19 13.82
CA GLY A 103 -8.09 -16.34 14.02
C GLY A 103 -7.41 -17.71 13.91
N GLN A 104 -6.21 -17.79 13.33
CA GLN A 104 -5.42 -19.03 13.23
C GLN A 104 -4.55 -19.26 14.48
N LEU A 105 -4.13 -18.19 15.15
CA LEU A 105 -3.41 -18.25 16.42
C LEU A 105 -4.43 -18.32 17.56
N GLU A 106 -4.55 -19.49 18.21
CA GLU A 106 -5.55 -19.72 19.26
C GLU A 106 -5.43 -18.71 20.43
N GLY A 107 -6.56 -18.09 20.79
CA GLY A 107 -6.69 -17.23 21.97
C GLY A 107 -6.46 -15.72 21.72
N SER A 108 -6.50 -14.93 22.81
CA SER A 108 -6.31 -13.47 22.77
C SER A 108 -4.91 -13.04 22.32
N MET A 109 -3.94 -13.97 22.35
CA MET A 109 -2.57 -13.76 21.89
C MET A 109 -2.48 -13.55 20.37
N GLY A 110 -3.34 -14.19 19.57
CA GLY A 110 -3.34 -14.04 18.12
C GLY A 110 -3.69 -12.62 17.65
N ILE A 111 -4.62 -11.97 18.35
CA ILE A 111 -5.00 -10.58 18.08
C ILE A 111 -3.87 -9.63 18.48
N ILE A 112 -3.26 -9.82 19.65
CA ILE A 112 -2.17 -8.96 20.13
C ILE A 112 -0.95 -9.11 19.22
N ALA A 113 -0.65 -10.34 18.79
CA ALA A 113 0.46 -10.64 17.91
C ALA A 113 0.32 -9.97 16.54
N THR A 114 -0.89 -9.87 15.99
CA THR A 114 -1.19 -9.30 14.66
C THR A 114 -1.60 -7.82 14.70
N LEU A 115 -1.72 -7.24 15.89
CA LEU A 115 -2.10 -5.85 16.11
C LEU A 115 -1.18 -4.85 15.36
N PRO A 116 0.16 -5.00 15.34
CA PRO A 116 1.02 -4.13 14.55
C PRO A 116 0.65 -4.07 13.07
N ALA A 117 0.30 -5.20 12.44
CA ALA A 117 -0.16 -5.22 11.05
C ALA A 117 -1.51 -4.52 10.85
N MET A 118 -2.46 -4.70 11.78
CA MET A 118 -3.74 -4.00 11.71
C MET A 118 -3.57 -2.48 11.82
N ILE A 119 -2.72 -2.02 12.74
CA ILE A 119 -2.37 -0.60 12.88
C ILE A 119 -1.67 -0.11 11.61
N ALA A 120 -0.76 -0.89 11.03
CA ALA A 120 -0.12 -0.57 9.76
C ALA A 120 -1.16 -0.34 8.66
N GLY A 121 -2.17 -1.21 8.55
CA GLY A 121 -3.25 -1.04 7.58
C GLY A 121 -4.07 0.23 7.77
N VAL A 122 -4.39 0.60 9.02
CA VAL A 122 -5.06 1.88 9.33
C VAL A 122 -4.18 3.07 8.93
N VAL A 123 -2.88 3.01 9.24
CA VAL A 123 -1.92 4.06 8.87
C VAL A 123 -1.79 4.18 7.35
N SER A 124 -1.78 3.08 6.60
CA SER A 124 -1.79 3.09 5.13
C SER A 124 -3.08 3.74 4.57
N ILE A 125 -4.25 3.48 5.16
CA ILE A 125 -5.51 4.15 4.78
C ILE A 125 -5.39 5.66 5.01
N LEU A 126 -4.89 6.08 6.18
CA LEU A 126 -4.65 7.49 6.48
C LEU A 126 -3.64 8.10 5.49
N ALA A 127 -2.60 7.37 5.10
CA ALA A 127 -1.65 7.81 4.09
C ALA A 127 -2.34 8.08 2.75
N GLY A 128 -3.29 7.23 2.34
CA GLY A 128 -4.12 7.41 1.16
C GLY A 128 -5.05 8.63 1.25
N ILE A 129 -5.70 8.84 2.40
CA ILE A 129 -6.56 10.00 2.66
C ILE A 129 -5.75 11.30 2.61
N VAL A 130 -4.64 11.37 3.34
CA VAL A 130 -3.77 12.55 3.38
C VAL A 130 -3.22 12.84 1.99
N PHE A 131 -2.87 11.80 1.22
CA PHE A 131 -2.47 11.99 -0.17
C PHE A 131 -3.59 12.63 -1.00
N ALA A 132 -4.81 12.11 -0.92
CA ALA A 132 -5.95 12.63 -1.67
C ALA A 132 -6.29 14.08 -1.32
N LEU A 133 -6.10 14.48 -0.05
CA LEU A 133 -6.33 15.85 0.41
C LEU A 133 -5.22 16.82 -0.02
N GLU A 134 -3.95 16.38 0.01
CA GLU A 134 -2.81 17.24 -0.30
C GLU A 134 -2.45 17.28 -1.78
N TYR A 135 -2.80 16.23 -2.54
CA TYR A 135 -2.42 16.10 -3.93
C TYR A 135 -3.24 17.03 -4.81
N LYS A 136 -2.61 18.14 -5.18
CA LYS A 136 -3.08 19.02 -6.26
C LYS A 136 -2.62 18.40 -7.56
N GLY A 137 -3.52 17.70 -8.24
CA GLY A 137 -3.21 16.93 -9.45
C GLY A 137 -2.58 17.74 -10.58
N PRO A 138 -2.17 17.06 -11.67
CA PRO A 138 -1.46 17.68 -12.80
C PRO A 138 -2.27 18.79 -13.47
N TYR A 139 -3.60 18.70 -13.33
CA TYR A 139 -4.58 19.55 -14.01
C TYR A 139 -4.98 20.77 -13.18
N SER A 140 -4.42 20.98 -11.98
CA SER A 140 -4.88 22.05 -11.08
C SER A 140 -4.27 23.44 -11.34
N ARG A 141 -3.49 23.60 -12.42
CA ARG A 141 -3.06 24.92 -12.92
C ARG A 141 -3.13 24.95 -14.45
N GLN A 142 -4.32 25.15 -14.98
CA GLN A 142 -4.48 25.97 -16.19
C GLN A 142 -4.75 27.39 -15.69
N VAL A 143 -3.68 28.12 -15.37
CA VAL A 143 -3.78 29.57 -15.17
C VAL A 143 -3.77 30.16 -16.57
N TYR A 144 -4.94 30.62 -17.03
CA TYR A 144 -5.08 31.48 -18.19
C TYR A 144 -4.39 32.82 -17.93
#